data_AF-A0A947FTK8-F1
#
_entry.id   AF-A0A947FTK8-F1
#
_cell.length_a   1.000
_cell.length_b   1.000
_cell.length_c   1.000
_cell.angle_alpha   90.00
_cell.angle_beta   90.00
_cell.angle_gamma   90.00
#
_symmetry.space_group_name_H-M   'P 1'
#
loop_
_entity.id
_entity.type
_entity.pdbx_description
1 polymer ?
#
loop_
_entity_poly.entity_id
_entity_poly.type
_entity_poly.pdbx_seq_one_letter_code
_entity_poly.pdbx_strand_id
1 'polypeptide(L)'
;MAKSGSADWSRRRFLSGIGAGAAAFSLGQSGLAADRGHGAAVAPRMLSGTRFDLSIGYRDANFTGRERIATAIDGSIPGPVLRWKEGDTVTLRVTNNLAVDSSIHWHGMILPPDMDGVPDISFPGIRPGETFEYRFDVRQSGTYWYHSHSGFQEQTGMYGALVIDPLQPQPYAYDRDYAIVLSDWTDEKPEKVYAKLKKLSHYYNFRERTIVELWDDIREDGLLATSRARRMWNMQLMSDRDLADVTGYTYTFLMNGQPPATGWTGLFSRGEKVRLRFINGSAMTFFDVRIPGLKMTVVAADGQNIEPVTVEQLRMGVAETYDVIVEPDADMPYAIFASSIDRTGYAFGNLTPDPSLRAEAPPMDPAPVLTHLDMGMADHGGHDMSAGAGQQDHAGHDMHAAMGHAAEGLAPAGLAPAGEGSHAPIVHPKTERGPGVDMQADDPQMRLSDPGIGLRDNGRRVLTYGDLRSLAPTADPRDPTREIQLHLTGSMSRYMWSIDGIR
;
A
#
# COMPACT_ATOMS: atom_id res chain seq x y z
N MET A 1 15.45 36.52 -40.02
CA MET A 1 16.26 36.57 -38.78
C MET A 1 15.40 35.94 -37.69
N ALA A 2 15.74 34.80 -37.05
CA ALA A 2 16.92 34.52 -36.21
C ALA A 2 16.95 35.49 -35.01
N LYS A 3 16.99 35.10 -33.72
CA LYS A 3 17.12 33.84 -32.94
C LYS A 3 16.25 33.99 -31.65
N SER A 4 16.01 33.04 -30.75
CA SER A 4 16.42 31.63 -30.51
C SER A 4 15.44 30.96 -29.53
N GLY A 5 15.46 29.63 -29.40
CA GLY A 5 14.85 28.91 -28.28
C GLY A 5 15.89 28.43 -27.24
N SER A 6 15.43 28.13 -26.02
CA SER A 6 16.22 27.48 -24.96
C SER A 6 15.65 26.09 -24.68
N ALA A 7 16.42 25.04 -24.94
CA ALA A 7 16.04 23.66 -24.64
C ALA A 7 16.34 23.32 -23.18
N ASP A 8 15.38 22.69 -22.51
CA ASP A 8 15.53 22.21 -21.15
C ASP A 8 16.26 20.85 -21.10
N TRP A 9 17.10 20.64 -20.09
CA TRP A 9 18.07 19.53 -20.02
C TRP A 9 17.61 18.42 -19.06
N SER A 10 16.95 17.38 -19.59
CA SER A 10 16.74 16.15 -18.83
C SER A 10 17.87 15.12 -19.07
N ARG A 11 18.62 14.77 -18.01
CA ARG A 11 19.79 13.87 -18.07
C ARG A 11 19.41 12.37 -18.14
N ARG A 12 18.53 11.97 -19.06
CA ARG A 12 18.18 10.55 -19.30
C ARG A 12 18.03 10.21 -20.79
N ARG A 13 19.09 10.40 -21.58
CA ARG A 13 19.27 9.76 -22.90
C ARG A 13 20.72 9.89 -23.39
N PHE A 14 21.60 9.05 -22.87
CA PHE A 14 22.88 8.77 -23.51
C PHE A 14 23.33 7.34 -23.22
N LEU A 15 23.19 6.48 -24.23
CA LEU A 15 24.03 5.31 -24.59
C LEU A 15 23.20 4.35 -25.46
N SER A 16 23.11 4.68 -26.75
CA SER A 16 22.60 3.76 -27.77
C SER A 16 23.38 3.93 -29.08
N GLY A 17 24.26 2.96 -29.35
CA GLY A 17 24.88 2.74 -30.66
C GLY A 17 26.20 3.48 -30.93
N ILE A 18 27.29 2.71 -31.00
CA ILE A 18 28.11 2.47 -32.22
C ILE A 18 29.02 1.27 -31.89
N GLY A 19 29.09 0.29 -32.80
CA GLY A 19 29.83 -0.96 -32.56
C GLY A 19 29.82 -1.91 -33.75
N ALA A 20 30.06 -1.39 -34.96
CA ALA A 20 30.15 -2.19 -36.17
C ALA A 20 31.61 -2.50 -36.52
N GLY A 21 31.96 -3.79 -36.56
CA GLY A 21 33.04 -4.33 -37.39
C GLY A 21 34.44 -4.43 -36.78
N ALA A 22 34.78 -5.62 -36.28
CA ALA A 22 36.10 -6.23 -36.47
C ALA A 22 35.99 -7.75 -36.32
N ALA A 23 36.20 -8.50 -37.41
CA ALA A 23 36.31 -9.95 -37.38
C ALA A 23 37.78 -10.36 -37.40
N ALA A 24 38.22 -11.19 -36.44
CA ALA A 24 39.52 -11.86 -36.47
C ALA A 24 39.42 -13.23 -35.78
N PHE A 25 39.95 -14.26 -36.44
CA PHE A 25 39.96 -15.63 -35.93
C PHE A 25 40.92 -15.80 -34.74
N SER A 26 40.53 -16.60 -33.75
CA SER A 26 41.47 -17.48 -33.06
C SER A 26 40.76 -18.76 -32.60
N LEU A 27 41.49 -19.88 -32.62
CA LEU A 27 40.94 -21.22 -32.41
C LEU A 27 40.92 -21.60 -30.92
N GLY A 28 39.81 -22.22 -30.51
CA GLY A 28 39.78 -23.36 -29.60
C GLY A 28 40.35 -23.20 -28.19
N GLN A 29 39.45 -23.16 -27.20
CA GLN A 29 39.65 -23.94 -25.98
C GLN A 29 38.30 -24.36 -25.38
N SER A 30 38.15 -25.65 -25.11
CA SER A 30 36.98 -26.24 -24.47
C SER A 30 37.00 -25.92 -22.97
N GLY A 31 36.13 -25.00 -22.56
CA GLY A 31 35.87 -24.68 -21.16
C GLY A 31 34.38 -24.68 -20.88
N LEU A 32 33.96 -25.34 -19.79
CA LEU A 32 32.59 -25.33 -19.30
C LEU A 32 32.26 -23.93 -18.74
N ALA A 33 31.85 -23.02 -19.61
CA ALA A 33 31.22 -21.77 -19.20
C ALA A 33 29.80 -22.09 -18.72
N ALA A 34 29.61 -22.17 -17.41
CA ALA A 34 28.28 -22.10 -16.83
C ALA A 34 27.69 -20.74 -17.19
N ASP A 35 26.63 -20.75 -18.01
CA ASP A 35 25.94 -19.54 -18.41
C ASP A 35 25.28 -18.91 -17.18
N ARG A 36 25.94 -17.91 -16.59
CA ARG A 36 25.36 -17.05 -15.55
C ARG A 36 24.41 -16.09 -16.25
N GLY A 37 23.26 -16.64 -16.65
CA GLY A 37 22.16 -15.89 -17.23
C GLY A 37 21.85 -14.70 -16.33
N HIS A 38 22.02 -13.49 -16.90
CA HIS A 38 21.76 -12.26 -16.17
C HIS A 38 20.30 -12.28 -15.72
N GLY A 39 20.08 -12.16 -14.41
CA GLY A 39 18.88 -12.62 -13.74
C GLY A 39 17.60 -11.92 -14.20
N ALA A 40 16.96 -12.45 -15.24
CA ALA A 40 15.55 -12.23 -15.46
C ALA A 40 14.78 -12.63 -14.20
N ALA A 41 13.87 -11.77 -13.74
CA ALA A 41 12.98 -12.13 -12.64
C ALA A 41 12.12 -13.31 -13.11
N VAL A 42 12.35 -14.46 -12.46
CA VAL A 42 11.66 -15.72 -12.77
C VAL A 42 10.25 -15.58 -12.23
N ALA A 43 9.25 -15.71 -13.10
CA ALA A 43 7.85 -15.65 -12.68
C ALA A 43 7.60 -16.69 -11.57
N PRO A 44 6.94 -16.32 -10.46
CA PRO A 44 6.77 -17.21 -9.32
C PRO A 44 6.01 -18.46 -9.74
N ARG A 45 6.58 -19.62 -9.45
CA ARG A 45 5.95 -20.92 -9.72
C ARG A 45 4.72 -21.07 -8.84
N MET A 46 3.63 -21.63 -9.37
CA MET A 46 2.51 -22.08 -8.54
C MET A 46 2.80 -23.48 -7.97
N LEU A 47 2.64 -23.65 -6.66
CA LEU A 47 2.72 -24.92 -5.95
C LEU A 47 1.35 -25.24 -5.35
N SER A 48 0.84 -26.44 -5.61
CA SER A 48 -0.48 -26.88 -5.14
C SER A 48 -0.41 -28.25 -4.48
N GLY A 49 -1.22 -28.45 -3.44
CA GLY A 49 -1.28 -29.68 -2.66
C GLY A 49 -1.32 -29.43 -1.16
N THR A 50 -0.99 -30.45 -0.38
CA THR A 50 -1.02 -30.42 1.10
C THR A 50 0.35 -30.61 1.75
N ARG A 51 1.40 -30.87 0.96
CA ARG A 51 2.77 -31.07 1.45
C ARG A 51 3.75 -30.28 0.61
N PHE A 52 4.60 -29.52 1.27
CA PHE A 52 5.57 -28.63 0.65
C PHE A 52 6.91 -28.74 1.39
N ASP A 53 8.00 -28.83 0.65
CA ASP A 53 9.35 -28.62 1.17
C ASP A 53 9.85 -27.31 0.57
N LEU A 54 9.96 -26.26 1.40
CA LEU A 54 10.33 -24.91 0.98
C LEU A 54 11.75 -24.58 1.44
N SER A 55 12.49 -23.85 0.61
CA SER A 55 13.89 -23.50 0.84
C SER A 55 14.09 -22.00 0.91
N ILE A 56 14.44 -21.49 2.09
CA ILE A 56 14.83 -20.08 2.27
C ILE A 56 16.33 -19.97 1.96
N GLY A 57 16.73 -18.99 1.16
CA GLY A 57 18.13 -18.80 0.81
C GLY A 57 18.45 -17.43 0.21
N TYR A 58 19.75 -17.15 0.05
CA TYR A 58 20.22 -15.95 -0.65
C TYR A 58 20.05 -16.09 -2.16
N ARG A 59 19.70 -15.00 -2.84
CA ARG A 59 19.64 -14.89 -4.30
C ARG A 59 20.26 -13.57 -4.78
N ASP A 60 20.97 -13.61 -5.90
CA ASP A 60 21.35 -12.40 -6.63
C ASP A 60 20.11 -11.78 -7.31
N ALA A 61 19.88 -10.49 -7.03
CA ALA A 61 18.81 -9.68 -7.58
C ALA A 61 19.37 -8.40 -8.24
N ASN A 62 18.72 -7.94 -9.32
CA ASN A 62 19.12 -6.75 -10.05
C ASN A 62 17.90 -6.08 -10.69
N PHE A 63 17.12 -5.35 -9.90
CA PHE A 63 15.92 -4.63 -10.36
C PHE A 63 16.22 -3.20 -10.84
N THR A 64 17.38 -2.65 -10.43
CA THR A 64 17.75 -1.22 -10.58
C THR A 64 18.91 -0.98 -11.55
N GLY A 65 19.49 -2.04 -12.11
CA GLY A 65 20.80 -2.00 -12.79
C GLY A 65 21.99 -2.20 -11.84
N ARG A 66 21.76 -2.52 -10.55
CA ARG A 66 22.79 -2.87 -9.57
C ARG A 66 22.53 -4.24 -8.96
N GLU A 67 23.55 -5.09 -8.96
CA GLU A 67 23.48 -6.40 -8.29
C GLU A 67 23.42 -6.26 -6.77
N ARG A 68 22.55 -7.04 -6.14
CA ARG A 68 22.31 -7.08 -4.71
C ARG A 68 22.01 -8.50 -4.25
N ILE A 69 22.39 -8.81 -3.01
CA ILE A 69 21.94 -10.02 -2.34
C ILE A 69 20.55 -9.76 -1.78
N ALA A 70 19.63 -10.63 -2.15
CA ALA A 70 18.24 -10.67 -1.71
C ALA A 70 17.98 -11.96 -0.92
N THR A 71 16.88 -12.00 -0.17
CA THR A 71 16.38 -13.19 0.50
C THR A 71 15.21 -13.74 -0.29
N ALA A 72 15.24 -15.02 -0.64
CA ALA A 72 14.28 -15.65 -1.55
C ALA A 72 13.76 -16.97 -0.97
N ILE A 73 12.56 -17.36 -1.41
CA ILE A 73 11.95 -18.66 -1.09
C ILE A 73 11.90 -19.46 -2.40
N ASP A 74 12.39 -20.69 -2.37
CA ASP A 74 12.67 -21.55 -3.54
C ASP A 74 13.46 -20.84 -4.65
N GLY A 75 14.28 -19.85 -4.25
CA GLY A 75 15.07 -19.03 -5.17
C GLY A 75 14.24 -18.09 -6.06
N SER A 76 13.00 -17.74 -5.73
CA SER A 76 12.23 -16.69 -6.44
C SER A 76 11.88 -15.51 -5.53
N ILE A 77 11.67 -14.34 -6.16
CA ILE A 77 11.18 -13.11 -5.54
C ILE A 77 10.10 -12.53 -6.47
N PRO A 78 8.81 -12.51 -6.06
CA PRO A 78 8.25 -13.15 -4.87
C PRO A 78 8.53 -14.65 -4.83
N GLY A 79 8.41 -15.26 -3.65
CA GLY A 79 8.35 -16.71 -3.49
C GLY A 79 7.21 -17.36 -4.31
N PRO A 80 7.19 -18.70 -4.41
CA PRO A 80 6.15 -19.42 -5.14
C PRO A 80 4.73 -19.00 -4.72
N VAL A 81 3.78 -19.00 -5.67
CA VAL A 81 2.37 -18.89 -5.31
C VAL A 81 1.94 -20.21 -4.67
N LEU A 82 1.69 -20.20 -3.37
CA LEU A 82 1.16 -21.37 -2.67
C LEU A 82 -0.36 -21.39 -2.88
N ARG A 83 -0.89 -22.51 -3.39
CA ARG A 83 -2.33 -22.70 -3.62
C ARG A 83 -2.84 -23.89 -2.83
N TRP A 84 -3.56 -23.62 -1.75
CA TRP A 84 -4.15 -24.62 -0.86
C TRP A 84 -5.67 -24.71 -1.09
N LYS A 85 -6.32 -25.63 -0.39
CA LYS A 85 -7.77 -25.76 -0.39
C LYS A 85 -8.30 -25.68 1.05
N GLU A 86 -9.41 -24.98 1.22
CA GLU A 86 -10.17 -24.94 2.47
C GLU A 86 -10.63 -26.35 2.88
N GLY A 87 -10.41 -26.70 4.15
CA GLY A 87 -10.69 -28.02 4.73
C GLY A 87 -9.52 -29.01 4.70
N ASP A 88 -8.43 -28.72 3.98
CA ASP A 88 -7.22 -29.57 4.00
C ASP A 88 -6.35 -29.27 5.24
N THR A 89 -5.62 -30.28 5.74
CA THR A 89 -4.47 -30.06 6.63
C THR A 89 -3.21 -29.93 5.79
N VAL A 90 -2.52 -28.79 5.89
CA VAL A 90 -1.25 -28.53 5.18
C VAL A 90 -0.05 -28.90 6.04
N THR A 91 1.08 -29.22 5.41
CA THR A 91 2.36 -29.50 6.07
C THR A 91 3.48 -28.89 5.24
N LEU A 92 4.18 -27.90 5.80
CA LEU A 92 5.23 -27.14 5.13
C LEU A 92 6.55 -27.28 5.89
N ARG A 93 7.51 -27.97 5.28
CA ARG A 93 8.86 -28.20 5.82
C ARG A 93 9.77 -27.11 5.27
N VAL A 94 10.03 -26.10 6.08
CA VAL A 94 10.74 -24.88 5.69
C VAL A 94 12.18 -24.98 6.18
N THR A 95 13.13 -25.03 5.25
CA THR A 95 14.57 -25.15 5.54
C THR A 95 15.26 -23.80 5.39
N ASN A 96 15.98 -23.36 6.43
CA ASN A 96 16.71 -22.10 6.41
C ASN A 96 18.16 -22.30 5.95
N ASN A 97 18.52 -21.79 4.78
CA ASN A 97 19.90 -21.81 4.25
C ASN A 97 20.61 -20.45 4.36
N LEU A 98 20.07 -19.51 5.14
CA LEU A 98 20.72 -18.24 5.47
C LEU A 98 21.76 -18.42 6.57
N ALA A 99 22.62 -17.42 6.76
CA ALA A 99 23.58 -17.36 7.88
C ALA A 99 22.99 -16.77 9.17
N VAL A 100 21.67 -16.53 9.20
CA VAL A 100 20.91 -15.92 10.31
C VAL A 100 19.59 -16.65 10.49
N ASP A 101 18.98 -16.53 11.67
CA ASP A 101 17.65 -17.09 11.95
C ASP A 101 16.60 -16.50 11.00
N SER A 102 15.56 -17.28 10.68
CA SER A 102 14.52 -16.94 9.72
C SER A 102 13.16 -17.51 10.14
N SER A 103 12.08 -17.08 9.50
CA SER A 103 10.72 -17.57 9.74
C SER A 103 9.85 -17.35 8.52
N ILE A 104 8.71 -18.05 8.46
CA ILE A 104 7.59 -17.67 7.58
C ILE A 104 6.36 -17.46 8.46
N HIS A 105 5.80 -16.25 8.41
CA HIS A 105 4.48 -15.93 8.93
C HIS A 105 3.43 -16.04 7.81
N TRP A 106 2.26 -16.55 8.14
CA TRP A 106 1.15 -16.84 7.22
C TRP A 106 0.08 -15.75 7.35
N HIS A 107 0.29 -14.63 6.69
CA HIS A 107 -0.47 -13.40 6.92
C HIS A 107 -1.99 -13.60 6.72
N GLY A 108 -2.75 -13.29 7.77
CA GLY A 108 -4.22 -13.41 7.79
C GLY A 108 -4.76 -14.83 8.07
N MET A 109 -3.91 -15.83 8.27
CA MET A 109 -4.35 -17.20 8.55
C MET A 109 -4.77 -17.42 10.01
N ILE A 110 -5.88 -18.13 10.20
CA ILE A 110 -6.37 -18.62 11.49
C ILE A 110 -5.74 -19.99 11.74
N LEU A 111 -4.67 -20.02 12.53
CA LEU A 111 -3.83 -21.19 12.82
C LEU A 111 -3.53 -21.35 14.33
N PRO A 112 -3.01 -22.51 14.78
CA PRO A 112 -2.49 -22.67 16.14
C PRO A 112 -1.35 -21.67 16.41
N PRO A 113 -1.24 -21.08 17.61
CA PRO A 113 -0.24 -20.04 17.88
C PRO A 113 1.20 -20.45 17.56
N ASP A 114 1.59 -21.69 17.82
CA ASP A 114 2.93 -22.23 17.56
C ASP A 114 3.26 -22.43 16.07
N MET A 115 2.27 -22.27 15.18
CA MET A 115 2.41 -22.34 13.72
C MET A 115 2.44 -20.95 13.05
N ASP A 116 2.31 -19.88 13.82
CA ASP A 116 2.17 -18.50 13.34
C ASP A 116 3.47 -17.90 12.77
N GLY A 117 4.64 -18.40 13.20
CA GLY A 117 5.92 -18.07 12.56
C GLY A 117 6.53 -16.72 12.93
N VAL A 118 6.18 -16.17 14.10
CA VAL A 118 6.75 -14.94 14.66
C VAL A 118 7.79 -15.30 15.74
N PRO A 119 9.10 -15.09 15.49
CA PRO A 119 10.15 -15.38 16.46
C PRO A 119 9.93 -14.66 17.79
N ASP A 120 10.34 -15.30 18.89
CA ASP A 120 10.23 -14.82 20.28
C ASP A 120 8.80 -14.58 20.80
N ILE A 121 7.76 -14.76 19.97
CA ILE A 121 6.34 -14.64 20.34
C ILE A 121 5.62 -15.98 20.21
N SER A 122 5.55 -16.55 19.00
CA SER A 122 4.88 -17.82 18.74
C SER A 122 5.82 -19.02 18.76
N PHE A 123 7.07 -18.85 18.34
CA PHE A 123 8.06 -19.92 18.24
C PHE A 123 9.51 -19.38 18.28
N PRO A 124 10.56 -20.21 18.36
CA PRO A 124 11.94 -19.75 18.56
C PRO A 124 12.69 -19.33 17.28
N GLY A 125 12.03 -19.25 16.11
CA GLY A 125 12.70 -19.07 14.82
C GLY A 125 13.24 -20.37 14.23
N ILE A 126 13.58 -20.34 12.93
CA ILE A 126 14.26 -21.41 12.20
C ILE A 126 15.75 -21.03 12.09
N ARG A 127 16.64 -21.78 12.74
CA ARG A 127 18.09 -21.46 12.74
C ARG A 127 18.78 -21.82 11.42
N PRO A 128 19.97 -21.26 11.13
CA PRO A 128 20.81 -21.66 10.01
C PRO A 128 21.00 -23.17 9.91
N GLY A 129 20.60 -23.75 8.77
CA GLY A 129 20.69 -25.18 8.47
C GLY A 129 19.59 -26.06 9.09
N GLU A 130 18.68 -25.50 9.90
CA GLU A 130 17.55 -26.23 10.47
C GLU A 130 16.32 -26.22 9.54
N THR A 131 15.45 -27.21 9.71
CA THR A 131 14.14 -27.30 9.06
C THR A 131 13.05 -27.27 10.12
N PHE A 132 12.08 -26.37 9.98
CA PHE A 132 10.87 -26.36 10.81
C PHE A 132 9.68 -26.92 10.01
N GLU A 133 8.78 -27.66 10.67
CA GLU A 133 7.56 -28.19 10.05
C GLU A 133 6.35 -27.42 10.57
N TYR A 134 5.79 -26.55 9.72
CA TYR A 134 4.48 -25.96 9.95
C TYR A 134 3.40 -26.97 9.59
N ARG A 135 2.44 -27.24 10.49
CA ARG A 135 1.34 -28.17 10.22
C ARG A 135 0.05 -27.73 10.90
N PHE A 136 -0.96 -27.36 10.11
CA PHE A 136 -2.24 -26.86 10.59
C PHE A 136 -3.38 -27.12 9.60
N ASP A 137 -4.62 -27.00 10.07
CA ASP A 137 -5.82 -27.11 9.24
C ASP A 137 -6.15 -25.78 8.59
N VAL A 138 -6.51 -25.79 7.31
CA VAL A 138 -6.91 -24.61 6.55
C VAL A 138 -8.41 -24.37 6.73
N ARG A 139 -8.79 -23.36 7.51
CA ARG A 139 -10.17 -23.14 8.01
C ARG A 139 -10.94 -22.00 7.33
N GLN A 140 -10.34 -21.40 6.32
CA GLN A 140 -10.84 -20.23 5.59
C GLN A 140 -10.40 -20.34 4.13
N SER A 141 -10.95 -19.49 3.27
CA SER A 141 -10.54 -19.34 1.87
C SER A 141 -10.31 -17.87 1.52
N GLY A 142 -9.80 -17.59 0.31
CA GLY A 142 -9.53 -16.22 -0.17
C GLY A 142 -8.09 -15.98 -0.64
N THR A 143 -7.71 -14.70 -0.70
CA THR A 143 -6.35 -14.23 -0.96
C THR A 143 -5.67 -13.86 0.34
N TYR A 144 -4.46 -14.36 0.51
CA TYR A 144 -3.56 -14.11 1.63
C TYR A 144 -2.13 -14.02 1.09
N TRP A 145 -1.17 -13.89 1.99
CA TRP A 145 0.25 -13.90 1.62
C TRP A 145 1.09 -14.47 2.76
N TYR A 146 2.37 -14.68 2.50
CA TYR A 146 3.31 -15.17 3.49
C TYR A 146 4.63 -14.40 3.35
N HIS A 147 5.27 -14.09 4.47
CA HIS A 147 6.49 -13.29 4.51
C HIS A 147 7.35 -13.64 5.72
N SER A 148 8.61 -13.19 5.72
CA SER A 148 9.46 -13.35 6.91
C SER A 148 9.11 -12.36 7.99
N HIS A 149 8.95 -12.86 9.22
CA HIS A 149 8.85 -12.03 10.41
C HIS A 149 10.20 -11.90 11.15
N SER A 150 11.31 -12.22 10.48
CA SER A 150 12.67 -12.23 11.02
C SER A 150 13.50 -11.06 10.47
N GLY A 151 13.72 -10.04 11.31
CA GLY A 151 14.51 -8.85 10.94
C GLY A 151 13.91 -8.10 9.76
N PHE A 152 14.74 -7.76 8.76
CA PHE A 152 14.30 -7.10 7.52
C PHE A 152 14.24 -8.03 6.30
N GLN A 153 14.13 -9.34 6.51
CA GLN A 153 14.17 -10.33 5.42
C GLN A 153 13.06 -10.10 4.38
N GLU A 154 11.86 -9.69 4.81
CA GLU A 154 10.76 -9.28 3.94
C GLU A 154 11.18 -8.19 2.95
N GLN A 155 11.70 -7.05 3.42
CA GLN A 155 12.16 -5.95 2.55
C GLN A 155 13.28 -6.38 1.60
N THR A 156 14.02 -7.46 1.90
CA THR A 156 15.02 -8.04 0.99
C THR A 156 14.45 -9.08 0.01
N GLY A 157 13.14 -9.25 -0.10
CA GLY A 157 12.47 -10.12 -1.08
C GLY A 157 11.73 -11.34 -0.51
N MET A 158 11.74 -11.55 0.80
CA MET A 158 11.20 -12.77 1.42
C MET A 158 9.69 -12.66 1.69
N TYR A 159 8.91 -12.69 0.62
CA TYR A 159 7.44 -12.68 0.61
C TYR A 159 6.88 -13.44 -0.60
N GLY A 160 5.66 -13.94 -0.53
CA GLY A 160 4.97 -14.65 -1.60
C GLY A 160 3.45 -14.70 -1.44
N ALA A 161 2.73 -15.00 -2.51
CA ALA A 161 1.26 -15.04 -2.49
C ALA A 161 0.73 -16.39 -1.98
N LEU A 162 -0.32 -16.35 -1.15
CA LEU A 162 -1.05 -17.52 -0.67
C LEU A 162 -2.50 -17.44 -1.16
N VAL A 163 -2.90 -18.37 -2.01
CA VAL A 163 -4.26 -18.48 -2.52
C VAL A 163 -4.91 -19.71 -1.88
N ILE A 164 -6.12 -19.55 -1.34
CA ILE A 164 -6.86 -20.67 -0.80
C ILE A 164 -8.17 -20.81 -1.57
N ASP A 165 -8.28 -21.93 -2.30
CA ASP A 165 -9.49 -22.28 -3.01
C ASP A 165 -10.59 -22.68 -2.01
N PRO A 166 -11.81 -22.12 -2.15
CA PRO A 166 -12.89 -22.35 -1.20
C PRO A 166 -13.46 -23.76 -1.30
N LEU A 167 -14.05 -24.21 -0.19
CA LEU A 167 -14.77 -25.49 -0.16
C LEU A 167 -16.11 -25.39 -0.91
N GLN A 168 -16.73 -24.21 -0.89
CA GLN A 168 -17.97 -23.90 -1.61
C GLN A 168 -17.69 -22.99 -2.82
N PRO A 169 -18.53 -23.00 -3.87
CA PRO A 169 -18.37 -22.07 -4.99
C PRO A 169 -18.39 -20.60 -4.54
N GLN A 170 -17.53 -19.77 -5.15
CA GLN A 170 -17.57 -18.32 -4.91
C GLN A 170 -18.90 -17.70 -5.36
N PRO A 171 -19.36 -16.60 -4.72
CA PRO A 171 -20.61 -15.91 -5.07
C PRO A 171 -20.51 -15.10 -6.39
N TYR A 172 -19.39 -15.19 -7.10
CA TYR A 172 -19.09 -14.52 -8.36
C TYR A 172 -18.36 -15.47 -9.31
N ALA A 173 -18.44 -15.19 -10.62
CA ALA A 173 -17.79 -15.97 -11.67
C ALA A 173 -16.60 -15.22 -12.29
N TYR A 174 -15.53 -15.95 -12.57
CA TYR A 174 -14.34 -15.51 -13.31
C TYR A 174 -13.83 -16.69 -14.15
N ASP A 175 -13.18 -16.40 -15.27
CA ASP A 175 -12.63 -17.40 -16.18
C ASP A 175 -11.15 -17.68 -15.90
N ARG A 176 -10.43 -16.67 -15.38
CA ARG A 176 -9.00 -16.71 -15.08
C ARG A 176 -8.68 -15.95 -13.81
N ASP A 177 -7.70 -16.41 -13.02
CA ASP A 177 -7.16 -15.66 -11.89
C ASP A 177 -5.63 -15.48 -11.91
N TYR A 178 -5.18 -14.30 -11.47
CA TYR A 178 -3.77 -13.96 -11.29
C TYR A 178 -3.53 -13.43 -9.87
N ALA A 179 -2.47 -13.89 -9.22
CA ALA A 179 -1.92 -13.23 -8.03
C ALA A 179 -1.00 -12.08 -8.46
N ILE A 180 -1.16 -10.91 -7.83
CA ILE A 180 -0.35 -9.71 -8.06
C ILE A 180 0.18 -9.20 -6.73
N VAL A 181 1.45 -9.49 -6.46
CA VAL A 181 2.18 -8.96 -5.30
C VAL A 181 2.83 -7.63 -5.68
N LEU A 182 2.37 -6.55 -5.07
CA LEU A 182 3.02 -5.24 -5.06
C LEU A 182 4.07 -5.23 -3.94
N SER A 183 5.23 -4.64 -4.20
CA SER A 183 6.33 -4.55 -3.22
C SER A 183 7.23 -3.35 -3.51
N ASP A 184 8.02 -2.92 -2.53
CA ASP A 184 9.10 -1.95 -2.69
C ASP A 184 10.47 -2.63 -2.57
N TRP A 185 11.46 -2.09 -3.30
CA TRP A 185 12.83 -2.60 -3.31
C TRP A 185 13.83 -1.47 -3.09
N THR A 186 14.83 -1.69 -2.25
CA THR A 186 15.94 -0.76 -2.01
C THR A 186 17.30 -1.38 -2.32
N ASP A 187 18.16 -0.61 -2.98
CA ASP A 187 19.58 -0.93 -3.16
C ASP A 187 20.43 -0.65 -1.90
N GLU A 188 19.85 -0.04 -0.88
CA GLU A 188 20.48 0.18 0.42
C GLU A 188 20.06 -0.92 1.38
N LYS A 189 20.97 -1.32 2.28
CA LYS A 189 20.66 -2.29 3.33
C LYS A 189 19.51 -1.75 4.21
N PRO A 190 18.44 -2.51 4.47
CA PRO A 190 17.33 -2.10 5.33
C PRO A 190 17.75 -1.51 6.68
N GLU A 191 18.77 -2.08 7.33
CA GLU A 191 19.26 -1.58 8.62
C GLU A 191 19.82 -0.15 8.51
N LYS A 192 20.35 0.24 7.34
CA LYS A 192 20.82 1.61 7.08
C LYS A 192 19.67 2.57 6.79
N VAL A 193 18.62 2.11 6.09
CA VAL A 193 17.39 2.88 5.88
C VAL A 193 16.78 3.21 7.24
N TYR A 194 16.53 2.18 8.06
CA TYR A 194 16.02 2.32 9.43
C TYR A 194 16.91 3.22 10.31
N ALA A 195 18.24 3.03 10.27
CA ALA A 195 19.18 3.84 11.04
C ALA A 195 19.34 5.29 10.55
N LYS A 196 18.86 5.64 9.35
CA LYS A 196 18.74 7.03 8.87
C LYS A 196 17.44 7.65 9.32
N LEU A 197 16.31 6.96 9.13
CA LEU A 197 15.00 7.39 9.61
C LEU A 197 15.02 7.70 11.12
N LYS A 198 15.59 6.80 11.93
CA LYS A 198 15.80 7.00 13.38
C LYS A 198 16.70 8.20 13.77
N LYS A 199 17.35 8.87 12.82
CA LYS A 199 18.16 10.08 13.03
C LYS A 199 17.55 11.33 12.41
N LEU A 200 16.79 11.16 11.33
CA LEU A 200 16.10 12.20 10.57
C LEU A 200 14.97 11.52 9.79
N SER A 201 13.72 11.69 10.23
CA SER A 201 12.57 10.99 9.65
C SER A 201 12.41 11.29 8.15
N HIS A 202 12.49 12.56 7.78
CA HIS A 202 12.40 13.03 6.40
C HIS A 202 13.68 12.82 5.56
N TYR A 203 14.63 11.97 5.95
CA TYR A 203 15.93 11.81 5.26
C TYR A 203 15.81 11.52 3.75
N TYR A 204 14.78 10.76 3.34
CA TYR A 204 14.53 10.39 1.95
C TYR A 204 13.39 11.20 1.30
N ASN A 205 12.80 12.14 2.02
CA ASN A 205 11.82 13.08 1.50
C ASN A 205 12.55 14.36 1.06
N PHE A 206 12.47 14.66 -0.24
CA PHE A 206 13.09 15.85 -0.84
C PHE A 206 12.06 16.80 -1.46
N ARG A 207 10.77 16.57 -1.21
CA ARG A 207 9.69 17.42 -1.73
C ARG A 207 9.42 18.58 -0.78
N GLU A 208 10.36 19.52 -0.76
CA GLU A 208 10.20 20.77 -0.03
C GLU A 208 9.41 21.81 -0.81
N ARG A 209 8.61 22.63 -0.11
CA ARG A 209 7.89 23.76 -0.72
C ARG A 209 8.86 24.78 -1.31
N THR A 210 8.56 25.23 -2.52
CA THR A 210 9.36 26.20 -3.27
C THR A 210 8.92 27.66 -3.02
N ILE A 211 9.76 28.61 -3.44
CA ILE A 211 9.41 30.04 -3.44
C ILE A 211 8.28 30.34 -4.45
N VAL A 212 8.18 29.57 -5.54
CA VAL A 212 7.11 29.74 -6.54
C VAL A 212 5.77 29.37 -5.92
N GLU A 213 5.68 28.19 -5.31
CA GLU A 213 4.46 27.76 -4.60
C GLU A 213 4.08 28.71 -3.46
N LEU A 214 5.05 29.30 -2.74
CA LEU A 214 4.75 30.37 -1.76
C LEU A 214 4.05 31.58 -2.39
N TRP A 215 4.45 32.00 -3.59
CA TRP A 215 3.79 33.11 -4.27
C TRP A 215 2.40 32.74 -4.79
N ASP A 216 2.20 31.48 -5.17
CA ASP A 216 0.90 31.00 -5.61
C ASP A 216 -0.06 30.82 -4.41
N ASP A 217 0.38 30.22 -3.28
CA ASP A 217 -0.37 30.22 -2.01
C ASP A 217 -0.83 31.65 -1.62
N ILE A 218 0.07 32.64 -1.71
CA ILE A 218 -0.22 34.04 -1.34
C ILE A 218 -1.22 34.69 -2.29
N ARG A 219 -1.27 34.27 -3.57
CA ARG A 219 -2.24 34.77 -4.55
C ARG A 219 -3.62 34.17 -4.37
N GLU A 220 -3.67 32.90 -3.97
CA GLU A 220 -4.90 32.11 -3.82
C GLU A 220 -5.56 32.37 -2.46
N ASP A 221 -4.84 32.15 -1.36
CA ASP A 221 -5.37 32.26 0.01
C ASP A 221 -5.15 33.64 0.65
N GLY A 222 -4.19 34.40 0.15
CA GLY A 222 -3.75 35.66 0.74
C GLY A 222 -2.75 35.49 1.89
N LEU A 223 -1.81 36.46 1.98
CA LEU A 223 -0.65 36.42 2.88
C LEU A 223 -0.94 36.04 4.35
N LEU A 224 -2.07 36.48 4.91
CA LEU A 224 -2.44 36.17 6.30
C LEU A 224 -2.86 34.71 6.51
N ALA A 225 -3.60 34.12 5.57
CA ALA A 225 -4.01 32.71 5.63
C ALA A 225 -2.79 31.80 5.42
N THR A 226 -2.03 32.03 4.34
CA THR A 226 -0.78 31.32 4.04
C THR A 226 0.20 31.33 5.24
N SER A 227 0.36 32.48 5.89
CA SER A 227 1.23 32.64 7.06
C SER A 227 0.74 31.84 8.27
N ARG A 228 -0.57 31.82 8.53
CA ARG A 228 -1.17 31.02 9.62
C ARG A 228 -1.02 29.53 9.37
N ALA A 229 -1.37 29.05 8.17
CA ALA A 229 -1.25 27.64 7.80
C ALA A 229 0.20 27.14 7.94
N ARG A 230 1.17 27.90 7.40
CA ARG A 230 2.61 27.59 7.55
C ARG A 230 3.08 27.64 9.01
N ARG A 231 2.52 28.53 9.85
CA ARG A 231 2.86 28.56 11.28
C ARG A 231 2.41 27.30 12.01
N MET A 232 1.27 26.71 11.65
CA MET A 232 0.76 25.50 12.31
C MET A 232 1.67 24.29 12.02
N TRP A 233 1.97 23.99 10.75
CA TRP A 233 2.95 22.96 10.36
C TRP A 233 4.32 23.13 11.02
N ASN A 234 4.86 24.36 11.03
CA ASN A 234 6.13 24.67 11.69
C ASN A 234 6.10 24.43 13.21
N MET A 235 4.97 24.69 13.88
CA MET A 235 4.80 24.44 15.32
C MET A 235 4.66 22.96 15.64
N GLN A 236 4.11 22.16 14.71
CA GLN A 236 4.03 20.71 14.79
C GLN A 236 5.35 20.00 14.44
N LEU A 237 6.35 20.73 13.94
CA LEU A 237 7.62 20.20 13.43
C LEU A 237 7.42 19.15 12.30
N MET A 238 6.38 19.35 11.49
CA MET A 238 5.99 18.48 10.38
C MET A 238 6.02 19.23 9.04
N SER A 239 6.21 18.48 7.95
CA SER A 239 6.07 18.98 6.58
C SER A 239 4.73 18.52 5.99
N ASP A 240 4.04 19.41 5.29
CA ASP A 240 2.81 19.09 4.57
C ASP A 240 3.02 18.25 3.30
N ARG A 241 4.28 17.88 3.02
CA ARG A 241 4.67 16.96 1.95
C ARG A 241 5.15 15.60 2.48
N ASP A 242 4.97 15.31 3.77
CA ASP A 242 5.46 14.09 4.42
C ASP A 242 4.47 12.92 4.36
N LEU A 243 4.24 12.41 3.14
CA LEU A 243 3.36 11.25 2.90
C LEU A 243 4.08 9.90 2.93
N ALA A 244 5.41 9.88 2.87
CA ALA A 244 6.21 8.66 2.89
C ALA A 244 7.66 8.92 3.34
N ASP A 245 8.06 8.33 4.46
CA ASP A 245 9.42 8.35 5.02
C ASP A 245 10.52 7.95 4.02
N VAL A 246 10.20 7.04 3.10
CA VAL A 246 11.11 6.58 2.04
C VAL A 246 10.40 6.62 0.70
N THR A 247 10.92 7.47 -0.17
CA THR A 247 10.33 7.79 -1.47
C THR A 247 10.98 6.97 -2.60
N GLY A 248 10.43 7.07 -3.81
CA GLY A 248 10.99 6.56 -5.07
C GLY A 248 12.37 7.14 -5.46
N TYR A 249 12.98 8.00 -4.63
CA TYR A 249 14.41 8.28 -4.67
C TYR A 249 15.25 7.06 -4.28
N THR A 250 14.77 6.26 -3.32
CA THR A 250 15.44 5.06 -2.80
C THR A 250 14.70 3.78 -3.20
N TYR A 251 13.37 3.81 -3.25
CA TYR A 251 12.60 2.64 -3.66
C TYR A 251 12.42 2.52 -5.17
N THR A 252 12.49 1.29 -5.64
CA THR A 252 11.93 0.84 -6.92
C THR A 252 10.73 -0.04 -6.62
N PHE A 253 9.57 0.34 -7.14
CA PHE A 253 8.32 -0.38 -6.87
C PHE A 253 8.15 -1.53 -7.87
N LEU A 254 7.88 -2.73 -7.37
CA LEU A 254 7.83 -3.96 -8.15
C LEU A 254 6.41 -4.53 -8.20
N MET A 255 6.03 -5.10 -9.35
CA MET A 255 4.83 -5.92 -9.50
C MET A 255 5.25 -7.35 -9.84
N ASN A 256 4.92 -8.33 -9.01
CA ASN A 256 5.36 -9.71 -9.15
C ASN A 256 6.89 -9.84 -9.40
N GLY A 257 7.68 -9.02 -8.71
CA GLY A 257 9.16 -9.02 -8.82
C GLY A 257 9.70 -8.36 -10.09
N GLN A 258 8.84 -7.73 -10.90
CA GLN A 258 9.24 -7.00 -12.10
C GLN A 258 9.31 -5.49 -11.83
N PRO A 259 10.43 -4.80 -12.14
CA PRO A 259 10.49 -3.35 -12.11
C PRO A 259 9.64 -2.75 -13.24
N PRO A 260 9.25 -1.45 -13.17
CA PRO A 260 8.29 -0.88 -14.11
C PRO A 260 8.77 -0.85 -15.58
N ALA A 261 10.10 -0.87 -15.78
CA ALA A 261 10.71 -0.92 -17.10
C ALA A 261 10.44 -2.24 -17.85
N THR A 262 10.47 -3.39 -17.17
CA THR A 262 10.02 -4.66 -17.75
C THR A 262 8.50 -4.74 -17.68
N GLY A 263 7.95 -4.55 -16.49
CA GLY A 263 6.54 -4.73 -16.19
C GLY A 263 6.16 -6.19 -16.04
N TRP A 264 5.23 -6.50 -15.14
CA TRP A 264 4.55 -7.80 -15.15
C TRP A 264 3.66 -7.91 -16.39
N THR A 265 3.40 -9.11 -16.91
CA THR A 265 2.45 -9.33 -18.01
C THR A 265 1.44 -10.40 -17.66
N GLY A 266 0.17 -10.06 -17.77
CA GLY A 266 -0.96 -10.97 -17.66
C GLY A 266 -1.67 -11.06 -19.02
N LEU A 267 -2.07 -12.27 -19.41
CA LEU A 267 -2.83 -12.49 -20.64
C LEU A 267 -4.33 -12.51 -20.37
N PHE A 268 -5.13 -12.01 -21.32
CA PHE A 268 -6.58 -12.16 -21.33
C PHE A 268 -7.11 -12.55 -22.72
N SER A 269 -8.34 -13.01 -22.78
CA SER A 269 -9.15 -13.13 -24.00
C SER A 269 -10.27 -12.10 -23.97
N ARG A 270 -10.64 -11.51 -25.12
CA ARG A 270 -11.69 -10.49 -25.14
C ARG A 270 -13.02 -11.01 -24.59
N GLY A 271 -13.60 -10.27 -23.64
CA GLY A 271 -14.80 -10.65 -22.88
C GLY A 271 -14.55 -11.63 -21.72
N GLU A 272 -13.30 -11.99 -21.44
CA GLU A 272 -12.93 -12.86 -20.32
C GLU A 272 -13.01 -12.09 -18.99
N LYS A 273 -13.64 -12.70 -17.98
CA LYS A 273 -13.62 -12.19 -16.61
C LYS A 273 -12.33 -12.60 -15.92
N VAL A 274 -11.39 -11.68 -15.86
CA VAL A 274 -10.10 -11.88 -15.21
C VAL A 274 -10.17 -11.37 -13.78
N ARG A 275 -9.95 -12.27 -12.81
CA ARG A 275 -9.78 -11.88 -11.40
C ARG A 275 -8.32 -11.55 -11.12
N LEU A 276 -8.06 -10.36 -10.63
CA LEU A 276 -6.77 -9.90 -10.17
C LEU A 276 -6.79 -9.88 -8.63
N ARG A 277 -5.95 -10.71 -8.02
CA ARG A 277 -5.78 -10.83 -6.57
C ARG A 277 -4.60 -9.95 -6.16
N PHE A 278 -4.87 -8.71 -5.78
CA PHE A 278 -3.84 -7.76 -5.35
C PHE A 278 -3.43 -8.01 -3.90
N ILE A 279 -2.13 -7.97 -3.64
CA ILE A 279 -1.50 -8.13 -2.33
C ILE A 279 -0.47 -7.01 -2.19
N ASN A 280 -0.51 -6.22 -1.12
CA ASN A 280 0.54 -5.23 -0.84
C ASN A 280 1.60 -5.78 0.15
N GLY A 281 2.53 -6.58 -0.36
CA GLY A 281 3.70 -7.08 0.39
C GLY A 281 4.89 -6.14 0.28
N SER A 282 4.67 -4.83 0.50
CA SER A 282 5.73 -3.82 0.54
C SER A 282 6.10 -3.47 1.99
N ALA A 283 7.35 -3.05 2.23
CA ALA A 283 7.80 -2.78 3.59
C ALA A 283 7.15 -1.53 4.21
N MET A 284 6.72 -0.57 3.39
CA MET A 284 6.04 0.65 3.88
C MET A 284 5.21 1.42 2.81
N THR A 285 5.07 0.91 1.59
CA THR A 285 4.49 1.69 0.49
C THR A 285 2.98 1.49 0.37
N PHE A 286 2.22 2.58 0.49
CA PHE A 286 0.80 2.58 0.13
C PHE A 286 0.66 2.78 -1.38
N PHE A 287 -0.15 1.95 -2.04
CA PHE A 287 -0.34 1.98 -3.49
C PHE A 287 -1.76 2.37 -3.87
N ASP A 288 -1.89 3.34 -4.77
CA ASP A 288 -3.15 3.66 -5.43
C ASP A 288 -3.18 2.94 -6.79
N VAL A 289 -4.02 1.91 -6.88
CA VAL A 289 -4.14 1.01 -8.02
C VAL A 289 -5.27 1.47 -8.94
N ARG A 290 -5.00 1.58 -10.24
CA ARG A 290 -5.99 1.84 -11.29
C ARG A 290 -5.62 1.14 -12.60
N ILE A 291 -6.61 0.95 -13.47
CA ILE A 291 -6.42 0.35 -14.80
C ILE A 291 -7.14 1.25 -15.83
N PRO A 292 -6.45 2.26 -16.43
CA PRO A 292 -7.10 3.19 -17.35
C PRO A 292 -7.80 2.47 -18.51
N GLY A 293 -9.09 2.76 -18.72
CA GLY A 293 -9.93 2.08 -19.71
C GLY A 293 -10.65 0.83 -19.20
N LEU A 294 -10.42 0.40 -17.95
CA LEU A 294 -11.08 -0.74 -17.31
C LEU A 294 -11.59 -0.37 -15.91
N LYS A 295 -12.84 -0.74 -15.62
CA LYS A 295 -13.38 -0.68 -14.26
C LYS A 295 -13.02 -1.95 -13.50
N MET A 296 -12.77 -1.80 -12.20
CA MET A 296 -12.47 -2.90 -11.28
C MET A 296 -13.69 -3.15 -10.41
N THR A 297 -14.29 -4.34 -10.48
CA THR A 297 -15.33 -4.74 -9.52
C THR A 297 -14.66 -5.47 -8.37
N VAL A 298 -14.53 -4.81 -7.22
CA VAL A 298 -13.98 -5.39 -5.99
C VAL A 298 -14.98 -6.41 -5.45
N VAL A 299 -14.52 -7.62 -5.15
CA VAL A 299 -15.36 -8.75 -4.71
C VAL A 299 -14.88 -9.43 -3.42
N ALA A 300 -13.63 -9.19 -3.01
CA ALA A 300 -13.14 -9.55 -1.68
C ALA A 300 -12.12 -8.54 -1.16
N ALA A 301 -12.02 -8.44 0.16
CA ALA A 301 -10.99 -7.71 0.90
C ALA A 301 -10.49 -8.60 2.06
N ASP A 302 -9.18 -8.71 2.26
CA ASP A 302 -8.55 -9.51 3.33
C ASP A 302 -9.11 -10.93 3.48
N GLY A 303 -9.20 -11.60 2.32
CA GLY A 303 -9.73 -12.95 2.18
C GLY A 303 -11.26 -13.08 2.33
N GLN A 304 -11.96 -12.04 2.78
CA GLN A 304 -13.41 -12.05 2.98
C GLN A 304 -14.15 -11.53 1.75
N ASN A 305 -15.16 -12.27 1.29
CA ASN A 305 -16.02 -11.80 0.19
C ASN A 305 -16.93 -10.65 0.64
N ILE A 306 -17.05 -9.62 -0.20
CA ILE A 306 -17.86 -8.42 0.04
C ILE A 306 -19.02 -8.28 -0.96
N GLU A 307 -20.00 -7.43 -0.65
CA GLU A 307 -20.94 -6.90 -1.64
C GLU A 307 -20.13 -6.28 -2.79
N PRO A 308 -20.32 -6.70 -4.06
CA PRO A 308 -19.46 -6.24 -5.14
C PRO A 308 -19.55 -4.73 -5.43
N VAL A 309 -18.41 -4.04 -5.45
CA VAL A 309 -18.32 -2.59 -5.69
C VAL A 309 -17.48 -2.30 -6.92
N THR A 310 -18.08 -1.68 -7.93
CA THR A 310 -17.34 -1.25 -9.14
C THR A 310 -16.72 0.12 -8.97
N VAL A 311 -15.40 0.19 -9.10
CA VAL A 311 -14.56 1.39 -8.93
C VAL A 311 -13.59 1.55 -10.12
N GLU A 312 -12.95 2.70 -10.19
CA GLU A 312 -11.91 3.03 -11.18
C GLU A 312 -10.52 3.12 -10.55
N GLN A 313 -10.46 3.31 -9.22
CA GLN A 313 -9.24 3.36 -8.43
C GLN A 313 -9.51 2.84 -7.01
N LEU A 314 -8.51 2.23 -6.39
CA LEU A 314 -8.52 1.88 -4.97
C LEU A 314 -7.15 2.19 -4.36
N ARG A 315 -7.13 2.48 -3.05
CA ARG A 315 -5.90 2.56 -2.25
C ARG A 315 -5.69 1.23 -1.54
N MET A 316 -4.44 0.80 -1.44
CA MET A 316 -4.00 -0.33 -0.62
C MET A 316 -2.95 0.15 0.37
N GLY A 317 -3.25 0.01 1.66
CA GLY A 317 -2.27 0.01 2.73
C GLY A 317 -1.32 -1.18 2.63
N VAL A 318 -0.24 -1.17 3.41
CA VAL A 318 0.63 -2.34 3.54
C VAL A 318 -0.16 -3.51 4.13
N ALA A 319 0.16 -4.73 3.70
CA ALA A 319 -0.44 -6.00 4.09
C ALA A 319 -1.89 -6.27 3.61
N GLU A 320 -2.65 -5.25 3.23
CA GLU A 320 -4.01 -5.40 2.68
C GLU A 320 -4.02 -6.23 1.37
N THR A 321 -5.12 -6.94 1.17
CA THR A 321 -5.38 -7.72 -0.05
C THR A 321 -6.78 -7.42 -0.62
N TYR A 322 -6.89 -7.37 -1.94
CA TYR A 322 -8.15 -7.14 -2.64
C TYR A 322 -8.27 -8.05 -3.88
N ASP A 323 -9.38 -8.78 -3.99
CA ASP A 323 -9.75 -9.44 -5.24
C ASP A 323 -10.66 -8.52 -6.04
N VAL A 324 -10.26 -8.21 -7.27
CA VAL A 324 -11.09 -7.47 -8.23
C VAL A 324 -11.32 -8.28 -9.50
N ILE A 325 -12.50 -8.14 -10.10
CA ILE A 325 -12.82 -8.66 -11.43
C ILE A 325 -12.76 -7.52 -12.44
N VAL A 326 -12.05 -7.75 -13.54
CA VAL A 326 -12.07 -6.91 -14.74
C VAL A 326 -12.56 -7.73 -15.93
N GLU A 327 -13.22 -7.07 -16.88
CA GLU A 327 -13.79 -7.69 -18.08
C GLU A 327 -13.33 -6.89 -19.32
N PRO A 328 -12.16 -7.18 -19.90
CA PRO A 328 -11.62 -6.46 -21.04
C PRO A 328 -12.42 -6.71 -22.31
N ASP A 329 -13.05 -5.66 -22.85
CA ASP A 329 -13.99 -5.73 -23.98
C ASP A 329 -13.37 -5.41 -25.34
N ALA A 330 -12.08 -5.05 -25.38
CA ALA A 330 -11.33 -4.70 -26.58
C ALA A 330 -10.00 -5.46 -26.70
N ASP A 331 -9.57 -5.71 -27.95
CA ASP A 331 -8.32 -6.39 -28.28
C ASP A 331 -7.10 -5.44 -28.19
N MET A 332 -6.90 -4.82 -27.03
CA MET A 332 -5.81 -3.86 -26.74
C MET A 332 -5.19 -4.10 -25.36
N PRO A 333 -3.92 -3.70 -25.12
CA PRO A 333 -3.31 -3.84 -23.82
C PRO A 333 -3.78 -2.73 -22.85
N TYR A 334 -3.97 -3.09 -21.59
CA TYR A 334 -4.34 -2.20 -20.49
C TYR A 334 -3.23 -2.13 -19.44
N ALA A 335 -2.94 -0.92 -18.95
CA ALA A 335 -1.91 -0.67 -17.94
C ALA A 335 -2.47 -0.88 -16.53
N ILE A 336 -2.04 -1.94 -15.83
CA ILE A 336 -2.22 -2.05 -14.38
C ILE A 336 -1.20 -1.12 -13.74
N PHE A 337 -1.68 -0.05 -13.12
CA PHE A 337 -0.84 1.04 -12.63
C PHE A 337 -1.05 1.25 -11.14
N ALA A 338 -0.01 0.98 -10.35
CA ALA A 338 -0.04 1.10 -8.89
C ALA A 338 0.94 2.20 -8.45
N SER A 339 0.44 3.41 -8.20
CA SER A 339 1.26 4.56 -7.84
C SER A 339 1.49 4.67 -6.34
N SER A 340 2.71 5.00 -5.91
CA SER A 340 2.97 5.32 -4.51
C SER A 340 2.09 6.49 -4.04
N ILE A 341 1.66 6.48 -2.77
CA ILE A 341 0.83 7.53 -2.15
C ILE A 341 1.44 8.93 -2.30
N ASP A 342 2.76 9.02 -2.18
CA ASP A 342 3.55 10.25 -2.33
C ASP A 342 3.76 10.65 -3.80
N ARG A 343 3.34 9.86 -4.80
CA ARG A 343 3.53 10.11 -6.25
C ARG A 343 5.00 10.23 -6.68
N THR A 344 5.94 9.58 -6.02
CA THR A 344 7.36 9.58 -6.45
C THR A 344 7.74 8.40 -7.34
N GLY A 345 6.89 7.37 -7.43
CA GLY A 345 6.98 6.35 -8.47
C GLY A 345 5.74 5.45 -8.52
N TYR A 346 5.87 4.33 -9.24
CA TYR A 346 4.79 3.38 -9.47
C TYR A 346 5.33 1.98 -9.76
N ALA A 347 4.55 0.94 -9.47
CA ALA A 347 4.68 -0.39 -10.06
C ALA A 347 3.77 -0.51 -11.30
N PHE A 348 4.15 -1.37 -12.26
CA PHE A 348 3.47 -1.45 -13.56
C PHE A 348 3.27 -2.90 -14.02
N GLY A 349 2.08 -3.18 -14.55
CA GLY A 349 1.71 -4.42 -15.21
C GLY A 349 1.00 -4.17 -16.55
N ASN A 350 1.14 -5.13 -17.46
CA ASN A 350 0.58 -5.13 -18.80
C ASN A 350 -0.45 -6.26 -18.91
N LEU A 351 -1.74 -5.94 -18.81
CA LEU A 351 -2.82 -6.89 -19.05
C LEU A 351 -3.16 -6.83 -20.54
N THR A 352 -2.86 -7.87 -21.32
CA THR A 352 -2.83 -7.81 -22.79
C THR A 352 -3.46 -9.05 -23.45
N PRO A 353 -4.09 -8.95 -24.64
CA PRO A 353 -4.54 -10.12 -25.37
C PRO A 353 -3.39 -10.82 -26.11
N ASP A 354 -2.28 -10.11 -26.35
CA ASP A 354 -1.11 -10.60 -27.09
C ASP A 354 0.19 -10.16 -26.37
N PRO A 355 1.15 -11.07 -26.08
CA PRO A 355 2.42 -10.74 -25.43
C PRO A 355 3.27 -9.67 -26.15
N SER A 356 3.05 -9.45 -27.45
CA SER A 356 3.75 -8.44 -28.25
C SER A 356 3.18 -7.02 -28.09
N LEU A 357 1.94 -6.90 -27.58
CA LEU A 357 1.29 -5.63 -27.29
C LEU A 357 1.61 -5.18 -25.86
N ARG A 358 1.96 -3.90 -25.71
CA ARG A 358 2.26 -3.28 -24.41
C ARG A 358 1.53 -1.96 -24.24
N ALA A 359 0.85 -1.80 -23.11
CA ALA A 359 0.23 -0.54 -22.73
C ALA A 359 1.27 0.53 -22.37
N GLU A 360 0.96 1.79 -22.64
CA GLU A 360 1.73 2.92 -22.11
C GLU A 360 1.35 3.17 -20.64
N ALA A 361 2.34 3.51 -19.82
CA ALA A 361 2.06 3.91 -18.44
C ALA A 361 1.33 5.27 -18.44
N PRO A 362 0.19 5.42 -17.75
CA PRO A 362 -0.50 6.69 -17.66
C PRO A 362 0.35 7.77 -16.95
N PRO A 363 0.05 9.06 -17.15
CA PRO A 363 0.70 10.12 -16.39
C PRO A 363 0.46 9.94 -14.88
N MET A 364 1.47 10.31 -14.09
CA MET A 364 1.38 10.38 -12.64
C MET A 364 0.37 11.47 -12.23
N ASP A 365 -0.47 11.17 -11.25
CA ASP A 365 -1.35 12.16 -10.64
C ASP A 365 -0.52 13.23 -9.88
N PRO A 366 -1.03 14.46 -9.71
CA PRO A 366 -0.35 15.50 -8.96
C PRO A 366 0.06 15.04 -7.55
N ALA A 367 1.19 15.57 -7.08
CA ALA A 367 1.67 15.34 -5.73
C ALA A 367 0.65 15.86 -4.70
N PRO A 368 0.09 15.01 -3.82
CA PRO A 368 -0.79 15.49 -2.76
C PRO A 368 -0.05 16.39 -1.76
N VAL A 369 -0.84 17.14 -1.00
CA VAL A 369 -0.42 17.98 0.13
C VAL A 369 -1.28 17.58 1.32
N LEU A 370 -0.67 17.36 2.48
CA LEU A 370 -1.38 17.09 3.73
C LEU A 370 -2.14 18.34 4.18
N THR A 371 -3.36 18.14 4.64
CA THR A 371 -4.16 19.16 5.31
C THR A 371 -4.18 18.91 6.82
N HIS A 372 -4.54 19.92 7.61
CA HIS A 372 -4.74 19.74 9.06
C HIS A 372 -5.88 18.76 9.35
N LEU A 373 -6.88 18.70 8.45
CA LEU A 373 -7.93 17.71 8.45
C LEU A 373 -7.36 16.29 8.33
N ASP A 374 -6.38 16.04 7.44
CA ASP A 374 -5.71 14.72 7.32
C ASP A 374 -4.97 14.31 8.60
N MET A 375 -4.51 15.28 9.40
CA MET A 375 -3.84 15.05 10.68
C MET A 375 -4.79 14.83 11.87
N GLY A 376 -6.11 14.76 11.65
CA GLY A 376 -7.09 14.62 12.72
C GLY A 376 -7.24 15.88 13.59
N MET A 377 -6.84 17.04 13.06
CA MET A 377 -7.00 18.34 13.72
C MET A 377 -8.23 19.06 13.15
N ALA A 378 -8.97 19.75 14.02
CA ALA A 378 -10.09 20.59 13.60
C ALA A 378 -9.63 21.68 12.62
N ASP A 379 -10.30 21.81 11.48
CA ASP A 379 -10.01 22.87 10.53
C ASP A 379 -10.58 24.21 11.01
N HIS A 380 -9.72 25.04 11.58
CA HIS A 380 -10.04 26.43 11.93
C HIS A 380 -9.90 27.40 10.74
N GLY A 381 -9.81 26.88 9.51
CA GLY A 381 -9.37 27.56 8.30
C GLY A 381 -10.40 27.81 7.20
N GLY A 382 -11.71 27.59 7.42
CA GLY A 382 -12.71 27.74 6.34
C GLY A 382 -14.11 28.16 6.80
N HIS A 383 -14.45 29.45 6.69
CA HIS A 383 -15.83 29.83 6.40
C HIS A 383 -16.07 29.61 4.91
N ASP A 384 -16.72 28.50 4.55
CA ASP A 384 -17.15 28.26 3.18
C ASP A 384 -18.21 29.30 2.77
N MET A 385 -17.78 30.27 1.94
CA MET A 385 -18.62 31.33 1.38
C MET A 385 -18.91 31.05 -0.10
N SER A 386 -19.27 29.80 -0.44
CA SER A 386 -19.62 29.38 -1.80
C SER A 386 -21.10 29.02 -2.01
N ALA A 387 -22.02 29.64 -1.25
CA ALA A 387 -23.46 29.50 -1.47
C ALA A 387 -24.21 30.84 -1.60
N GLY A 388 -24.72 31.12 -2.80
CA GLY A 388 -25.85 32.04 -3.02
C GLY A 388 -25.54 33.52 -3.26
N ALA A 389 -25.31 33.88 -4.53
CA ALA A 389 -25.48 35.26 -4.97
C ALA A 389 -26.99 35.63 -4.98
N GLY A 390 -27.45 36.37 -3.97
CA GLY A 390 -28.83 36.83 -3.82
C GLY A 390 -28.89 38.26 -3.27
N GLN A 391 -29.34 39.20 -4.10
CA GLN A 391 -29.29 40.64 -3.84
C GLN A 391 -30.65 41.18 -3.34
N GLN A 392 -30.69 41.85 -2.18
CA GLN A 392 -31.52 43.04 -1.92
C GLN A 392 -31.32 43.66 -0.52
N ASP A 393 -31.53 44.99 -0.45
CA ASP A 393 -31.38 45.85 0.72
C ASP A 393 -32.58 45.77 1.69
N HIS A 394 -32.37 46.07 2.99
CA HIS A 394 -32.84 47.33 3.62
C HIS A 394 -32.74 47.35 5.17
N ALA A 395 -32.42 48.54 5.69
CA ALA A 395 -32.66 49.13 7.02
C ALA A 395 -33.14 48.27 8.21
N GLY A 396 -32.48 48.45 9.37
CA GLY A 396 -32.81 47.74 10.62
C GLY A 396 -33.92 48.36 11.48
N HIS A 397 -34.30 47.66 12.56
CA HIS A 397 -34.91 48.21 13.78
C HIS A 397 -34.84 47.18 14.94
N ASP A 398 -35.24 47.63 16.14
CA ASP A 398 -34.96 47.02 17.45
C ASP A 398 -35.66 45.69 17.83
N MET A 399 -34.95 44.95 18.69
CA MET A 399 -35.41 44.28 19.92
C MET A 399 -36.92 43.96 20.06
N HIS A 400 -37.32 42.68 19.94
CA HIS A 400 -37.69 41.83 21.10
C HIS A 400 -38.38 40.50 20.69
N ALA A 401 -37.91 39.41 21.32
CA ALA A 401 -38.65 38.20 21.71
C ALA A 401 -39.65 37.54 20.73
N ALA A 402 -39.22 36.43 20.12
CA ALA A 402 -40.09 35.28 19.87
C ALA A 402 -39.37 33.98 20.26
N MET A 403 -39.94 33.24 21.23
CA MET A 403 -39.40 31.96 21.69
C MET A 403 -39.55 30.91 20.59
N GLY A 404 -38.44 30.33 20.15
CA GLY A 404 -38.39 29.28 19.14
C GLY A 404 -37.19 28.38 19.37
N HIS A 405 -37.16 27.67 20.50
CA HIS A 405 -36.11 26.70 20.81
C HIS A 405 -36.19 25.49 19.87
N ALA A 406 -35.55 25.59 18.71
CA ALA A 406 -34.99 24.43 18.04
C ALA A 406 -33.78 23.99 18.87
N ALA A 407 -34.03 23.10 19.85
CA ALA A 407 -32.96 22.38 20.51
C ALA A 407 -32.37 21.40 19.49
N GLU A 408 -31.26 21.76 18.85
CA GLU A 408 -30.42 20.76 18.20
C GLU A 408 -30.01 19.74 19.26
N GLY A 409 -30.27 18.47 18.96
CA GLY A 409 -30.30 17.43 19.97
C GLY A 409 -28.95 17.27 20.65
N LEU A 410 -28.93 17.41 21.97
CA LEU A 410 -27.93 16.75 22.80
C LEU A 410 -27.90 15.28 22.36
N ALA A 411 -26.76 14.83 21.83
CA ALA A 411 -26.57 13.43 21.46
C ALA A 411 -26.98 12.56 22.66
N PRO A 412 -27.78 11.48 22.46
CA PRO A 412 -28.23 10.66 23.56
C PRO A 412 -27.01 10.11 24.31
N ALA A 413 -27.04 10.18 25.65
CA ALA A 413 -25.97 9.74 26.53
C ALA A 413 -25.88 8.20 26.61
N GLY A 414 -25.67 7.57 25.45
CA GLY A 414 -25.59 6.13 25.23
C GLY A 414 -24.53 5.81 24.18
N LEU A 415 -24.20 4.52 24.09
CA LEU A 415 -23.22 4.02 23.14
C LEU A 415 -23.75 4.16 21.71
N ALA A 416 -22.84 4.39 20.75
CA ALA A 416 -23.19 4.34 19.34
C ALA A 416 -23.63 2.91 18.95
N PRO A 417 -24.53 2.75 17.95
CA PRO A 417 -24.83 1.45 17.37
C PRO A 417 -23.57 0.72 16.86
N ALA A 418 -23.64 -0.60 16.77
CA ALA A 418 -22.53 -1.40 16.26
C ALA A 418 -22.11 -0.97 14.84
N GLY A 419 -20.91 -0.38 14.71
CA GLY A 419 -20.34 0.08 13.44
C GLY A 419 -20.37 1.60 13.23
N GLU A 420 -21.02 2.38 14.10
CA GLU A 420 -21.12 3.86 13.99
C GLU A 420 -20.02 4.62 14.76
N GLY A 421 -19.03 3.91 15.30
CA GLY A 421 -17.90 4.52 16.02
C GLY A 421 -18.22 4.81 17.49
N SER A 422 -17.98 6.05 17.93
CA SER A 422 -18.27 6.51 19.30
C SER A 422 -19.02 7.85 19.26
N HIS A 423 -19.98 8.00 20.19
CA HIS A 423 -20.64 9.27 20.50
C HIS A 423 -20.11 9.90 21.80
N ALA A 424 -19.15 9.25 22.46
CA ALA A 424 -18.54 9.79 23.67
C ALA A 424 -17.47 10.83 23.30
N PRO A 425 -17.26 11.87 24.12
CA PRO A 425 -16.10 12.74 23.96
C PRO A 425 -14.82 11.92 24.16
N ILE A 426 -13.77 12.27 23.40
CA ILE A 426 -12.43 11.71 23.59
C ILE A 426 -11.84 12.24 24.90
N VAL A 427 -11.35 11.34 25.75
CA VAL A 427 -10.81 11.71 27.08
C VAL A 427 -9.35 11.26 27.20
N HIS A 428 -8.44 12.13 26.79
CA HIS A 428 -7.00 11.89 26.88
C HIS A 428 -6.49 11.73 28.34
N PRO A 429 -6.01 10.54 28.75
CA PRO A 429 -5.39 10.34 30.07
C PRO A 429 -4.10 11.15 30.26
N LYS A 430 -3.74 11.40 31.53
CA LYS A 430 -2.56 12.20 31.89
C LYS A 430 -1.22 11.62 31.42
N THR A 431 -1.17 10.30 31.19
CA THR A 431 -0.01 9.56 30.69
C THR A 431 0.42 10.02 29.29
N GLU A 432 -0.51 10.51 28.47
CA GLU A 432 -0.23 11.02 27.13
C GLU A 432 0.44 12.40 27.11
N ARG A 433 0.56 13.08 28.25
CA ARG A 433 1.27 14.37 28.35
C ARG A 433 2.77 14.17 28.64
N GLY A 434 3.29 12.97 28.38
CA GLY A 434 4.68 12.58 28.59
C GLY A 434 5.55 12.71 27.32
N PRO A 435 6.88 12.67 27.45
CA PRO A 435 7.85 12.88 26.36
C PRO A 435 7.94 11.71 25.34
N GLY A 436 6.99 10.78 25.38
CA GLY A 436 6.82 9.71 24.41
C GLY A 436 5.66 9.96 23.43
N VAL A 437 4.96 11.09 23.58
CA VAL A 437 3.82 11.49 22.76
C VAL A 437 4.11 12.88 22.20
N ASP A 438 4.25 12.98 20.87
CA ASP A 438 4.56 14.25 20.20
C ASP A 438 3.28 15.08 19.95
N MET A 439 2.13 14.43 19.74
CA MET A 439 0.82 15.05 19.47
C MET A 439 -0.35 14.21 20.03
N GLN A 440 -1.50 14.86 20.25
CA GLN A 440 -2.78 14.23 20.62
C GLN A 440 -3.82 14.59 19.55
N ALA A 441 -4.70 13.65 19.19
CA ALA A 441 -5.79 13.87 18.25
C ALA A 441 -7.06 14.28 19.01
N ASP A 442 -7.25 15.59 19.19
CA ASP A 442 -8.34 16.14 20.03
C ASP A 442 -9.75 15.95 19.41
N ASP A 443 -9.86 15.72 18.10
CA ASP A 443 -11.13 15.57 17.36
C ASP A 443 -11.05 14.53 16.23
N PRO A 444 -10.94 13.22 16.54
CA PRO A 444 -10.87 12.16 15.55
C PRO A 444 -12.23 11.97 14.85
N GLN A 445 -12.21 12.06 13.52
CA GLN A 445 -13.42 12.00 12.70
C GLN A 445 -13.63 10.62 12.06
N MET A 446 -14.87 10.13 12.03
CA MET A 446 -15.22 8.90 11.31
C MET A 446 -15.20 9.16 9.80
N ARG A 447 -14.23 8.58 9.10
CA ARG A 447 -13.98 8.85 7.66
C ARG A 447 -14.02 7.63 6.77
N LEU A 448 -14.92 6.68 7.04
CA LEU A 448 -15.05 5.48 6.21
C LEU A 448 -15.38 5.82 4.74
N SER A 449 -16.13 6.89 4.50
CA SER A 449 -16.52 7.36 3.16
C SER A 449 -15.53 8.36 2.53
N ASP A 450 -14.40 8.65 3.17
CA ASP A 450 -13.35 9.50 2.59
C ASP A 450 -12.43 8.65 1.70
N PRO A 451 -12.24 8.97 0.41
CA PRO A 451 -11.27 8.27 -0.44
C PRO A 451 -9.82 8.54 -0.03
N GLY A 452 -9.59 9.53 0.85
CA GLY A 452 -8.29 9.86 1.42
C GLY A 452 -7.46 10.82 0.59
N ILE A 453 -6.34 11.24 1.18
CA ILE A 453 -5.43 12.23 0.63
C ILE A 453 -4.98 11.90 -0.81
N GLY A 454 -5.06 12.89 -1.71
CA GLY A 454 -4.69 12.74 -3.12
C GLY A 454 -5.66 11.93 -3.98
N LEU A 455 -6.82 11.54 -3.43
CA LEU A 455 -7.89 10.82 -4.13
C LEU A 455 -9.25 11.53 -4.09
N ARG A 456 -9.44 12.50 -3.19
CA ARG A 456 -10.57 13.45 -3.21
C ARG A 456 -10.61 14.23 -4.53
N ASP A 457 -11.80 14.40 -5.08
CA ASP A 457 -12.12 15.20 -6.28
C ASP A 457 -11.29 14.92 -7.53
N ASN A 458 -10.65 13.75 -7.62
CA ASN A 458 -9.76 13.37 -8.72
C ASN A 458 -10.49 12.96 -10.02
N GLY A 459 -11.81 13.10 -10.06
CA GLY A 459 -12.68 12.77 -11.20
C GLY A 459 -12.95 11.27 -11.41
N ARG A 460 -12.63 10.39 -10.46
CA ARG A 460 -12.79 8.93 -10.57
C ARG A 460 -13.67 8.39 -9.44
N ARG A 461 -14.33 7.25 -9.66
CA ARG A 461 -14.91 6.49 -8.55
C ARG A 461 -13.79 5.75 -7.80
N VAL A 462 -13.43 6.27 -6.63
CA VAL A 462 -12.47 5.66 -5.72
C VAL A 462 -13.19 4.73 -4.73
N LEU A 463 -12.59 3.59 -4.39
CA LEU A 463 -13.04 2.71 -3.30
C LEU A 463 -12.82 3.38 -1.93
N THR A 464 -13.83 3.35 -1.06
CA THR A 464 -13.75 3.82 0.33
C THR A 464 -14.04 2.67 1.29
N TYR A 465 -13.58 2.73 2.55
CA TYR A 465 -13.89 1.69 3.53
C TYR A 465 -15.41 1.55 3.80
N GLY A 466 -16.18 2.63 3.64
CA GLY A 466 -17.65 2.64 3.76
C GLY A 466 -18.38 1.90 2.64
N ASP A 467 -17.68 1.62 1.53
CA ASP A 467 -18.18 0.75 0.46
C ASP A 467 -17.99 -0.74 0.78
N LEU A 468 -17.08 -1.10 1.69
CA LEU A 468 -16.76 -2.49 2.03
C LEU A 468 -17.81 -3.07 2.98
N ARG A 469 -18.72 -3.88 2.43
CA ARG A 469 -19.81 -4.52 3.19
C ARG A 469 -19.72 -6.03 3.08
N SER A 470 -19.87 -6.72 4.20
CA SER A 470 -19.93 -8.19 4.22
C SER A 470 -21.15 -8.70 3.44
N LEU A 471 -20.98 -9.77 2.64
CA LEU A 471 -22.09 -10.45 1.95
C LEU A 471 -23.14 -11.05 2.90
N ALA A 472 -22.75 -11.33 4.13
CA ALA A 472 -23.62 -11.88 5.16
C ALA A 472 -23.66 -10.94 6.38
N PRO A 473 -24.82 -10.80 7.05
CA PRO A 473 -24.89 -10.08 8.32
C PRO A 473 -23.90 -10.64 9.36
N THR A 474 -23.37 -9.77 10.22
CA THR A 474 -22.52 -10.16 11.35
C THR A 474 -23.21 -11.22 12.20
N ALA A 475 -22.49 -12.29 12.56
CA ALA A 475 -23.05 -13.40 13.33
C ALA A 475 -23.55 -12.99 14.74
N ASP A 476 -23.00 -11.90 15.29
CA ASP A 476 -23.48 -11.26 16.50
C ASP A 476 -24.16 -9.92 16.15
N PRO A 477 -25.49 -9.81 16.26
CA PRO A 477 -26.25 -8.59 15.92
C PRO A 477 -26.44 -7.64 17.12
N ARG A 478 -25.73 -7.86 18.24
CA ARG A 478 -25.91 -7.08 19.47
C ARG A 478 -25.15 -5.75 19.39
N ASP A 479 -25.83 -4.68 19.79
CA ASP A 479 -25.18 -3.39 20.06
C ASP A 479 -24.17 -3.48 21.21
N PRO A 480 -23.14 -2.60 21.22
CA PRO A 480 -22.16 -2.56 22.30
C PRO A 480 -22.83 -2.27 23.65
N THR A 481 -22.36 -2.96 24.69
CA THR A 481 -22.81 -2.76 26.09
C THR A 481 -21.81 -1.98 26.94
N ARG A 482 -20.62 -1.69 26.38
CA ARG A 482 -19.57 -0.83 26.93
C ARG A 482 -18.72 -0.30 25.79
N GLU A 483 -18.06 0.83 26.01
CA GLU A 483 -16.98 1.35 25.17
C GLU A 483 -15.64 1.18 25.89
N ILE A 484 -14.56 1.04 25.13
CA ILE A 484 -13.17 1.15 25.60
C ILE A 484 -12.46 2.06 24.61
N GLN A 485 -12.08 3.26 25.04
CA GLN A 485 -11.22 4.15 24.27
C GLN A 485 -9.77 3.69 24.47
N LEU A 486 -9.03 3.47 23.37
CA LEU A 486 -7.61 3.16 23.35
C LEU A 486 -6.95 4.12 22.37
N HIS A 487 -6.01 4.93 22.83
CA HIS A 487 -5.38 5.94 21.99
C HIS A 487 -4.02 5.44 21.51
N LEU A 488 -3.90 5.23 20.19
CA LEU A 488 -2.59 5.07 19.56
C LEU A 488 -1.84 6.40 19.69
N THR A 489 -0.81 6.40 20.51
CA THR A 489 0.01 7.56 20.86
C THR A 489 1.44 7.28 20.45
N GLY A 490 2.24 8.32 20.20
CA GLY A 490 3.62 8.08 19.82
C GLY A 490 4.44 9.34 19.60
N SER A 491 5.74 9.10 19.44
CA SER A 491 6.73 10.11 19.14
C SER A 491 7.34 9.79 17.78
N MET A 492 6.90 10.54 16.76
CA MET A 492 7.36 10.40 15.37
C MET A 492 8.87 10.64 15.27
N SER A 493 9.37 11.64 16.01
CA SER A 493 10.80 11.95 16.09
C SER A 493 11.66 10.80 16.65
N ARG A 494 11.05 9.84 17.36
CA ARG A 494 11.74 8.69 17.98
C ARG A 494 11.36 7.36 17.36
N TYR A 495 10.35 7.31 16.48
CA TYR A 495 9.68 6.09 16.02
C TYR A 495 9.35 5.18 17.23
N MET A 496 8.53 5.73 18.12
CA MET A 496 8.02 5.06 19.31
C MET A 496 6.50 5.18 19.31
N TRP A 497 5.82 4.07 19.58
CA TRP A 497 4.37 4.01 19.73
C TRP A 497 4.01 3.39 21.08
N SER A 498 2.83 3.76 21.57
CA SER A 498 2.27 3.41 22.86
C SER A 498 0.74 3.41 22.78
N ILE A 499 0.08 2.71 23.71
CA ILE A 499 -1.35 2.86 23.92
C ILE A 499 -1.53 3.73 25.17
N ASP A 500 -2.33 4.79 25.07
CA ASP A 500 -2.63 5.73 26.17
C ASP A 500 -1.37 6.38 26.80
N GLY A 501 -0.28 6.52 26.04
CA GLY A 501 1.03 6.99 26.51
C GLY A 501 1.85 5.94 27.30
N ILE A 502 1.42 4.67 27.32
CA ILE A 502 2.05 3.54 28.02
C ILE A 502 2.66 2.56 27.00
N ARG A 503 3.86 2.08 27.30
CA ARG A 503 4.69 1.21 26.45
C ARG A 503 4.90 -0.16 27.06
#